data_AF-A0A7K9I2N6-F1
#
_entry.id   AF-A0A7K9I2N6-F1
#
_cell.length_a   1.000
_cell.length_b   1.000
_cell.length_c   1.000
_cell.angle_alpha   90.00
_cell.angle_beta   90.00
_cell.angle_gamma   90.00
#
_symmetry.space_group_name_H-M   'P 1'
#
loop_
_entity.id
_entity.type
_entity.pdbx_description
1 polymer ?
#
loop_
_entity_poly.entity_id
_entity_poly.type
_entity_poly.pdbx_seq_one_letter_code
_entity_poly.pdbx_strand_id
1 'polypeptide(L)'
;PQAKDSDDEEEVVQVDRDRFMDEFFEQVEEIRGCIEKLSEDVEQVKKQHSAILAAPNPDEKTKQELEDLTADIKKTANKVRSKLK
;
A
#
# COMPACT_ATOMS: atom_id res chain seq x y z
N PRO A 1 -23.97 14.70 55.44
CA PRO A 1 -22.58 14.78 54.94
C PRO A 1 -22.58 14.64 53.42
N GLN A 2 -22.29 15.75 52.73
CA GLN A 2 -22.20 15.89 51.28
C GLN A 2 -20.73 15.88 50.84
N ALA A 3 -20.55 15.68 49.53
CA ALA A 3 -19.35 15.82 48.70
C ALA A 3 -18.44 14.56 48.70
N LYS A 4 -18.37 13.82 47.58
CA LYS A 4 -17.75 14.14 46.27
C LYS A 4 -16.22 14.26 46.39
N ASP A 5 -15.53 13.25 45.89
CA ASP A 5 -14.22 13.34 45.24
C ASP A 5 -14.34 12.40 44.01
N SER A 6 -14.63 12.97 42.83
CA SER A 6 -13.70 13.13 41.69
C SER A 6 -13.25 11.77 41.17
N ASP A 7 -13.83 11.13 40.13
CA ASP A 7 -14.28 11.60 38.81
C ASP A 7 -13.32 12.61 38.16
N ASP A 8 -12.09 12.17 37.92
CA ASP A 8 -11.11 12.91 37.12
C ASP A 8 -10.06 11.97 36.48
N GLU A 9 -10.50 10.88 35.84
CA GLU A 9 -9.61 10.06 35.00
C GLU A 9 -10.34 9.42 33.79
N GLU A 10 -11.35 10.08 33.24
CA GLU A 10 -12.05 9.63 32.02
C GLU A 10 -12.30 10.79 31.01
N GLU A 11 -11.39 11.75 30.87
CA GLU A 11 -11.62 12.84 29.90
C GLU A 11 -10.34 13.29 29.15
N VAL A 12 -9.64 12.35 28.50
CA VAL A 12 -8.62 12.70 27.47
C VAL A 12 -8.65 11.76 26.24
N VAL A 13 -9.26 10.58 26.32
CA VAL A 13 -8.95 9.48 25.36
C VAL A 13 -9.89 9.39 24.14
N GLN A 14 -10.98 10.16 24.08
CA GLN A 14 -11.92 10.05 22.94
C GLN A 14 -11.46 10.81 21.69
N VAL A 15 -10.95 12.02 21.84
CA VAL A 15 -10.54 12.87 20.70
C VAL A 15 -9.26 12.37 20.04
N ASP A 16 -8.31 11.86 20.83
CA ASP A 16 -7.10 11.21 20.31
C ASP A 16 -7.41 9.86 19.63
N ARG A 17 -8.47 9.17 20.06
CA ARG A 17 -8.90 7.91 19.44
C ARG A 17 -9.47 8.15 18.04
N ASP A 18 -10.32 9.16 17.85
CA ASP A 18 -10.91 9.44 16.54
C ASP A 18 -9.83 9.85 15.52
N ARG A 19 -8.90 10.71 15.93
CA ARG A 19 -7.76 11.11 15.09
C ARG A 19 -6.82 9.93 14.77
N PHE A 20 -6.55 9.07 15.75
CA PHE A 20 -5.76 7.87 15.54
C PHE A 20 -6.44 6.89 14.57
N MET A 21 -7.76 6.74 14.67
CA MET A 21 -8.53 5.88 13.77
C MET A 21 -8.56 6.45 12.34
N ASP A 22 -8.67 7.77 12.18
CA ASP A 22 -8.58 8.43 10.86
C ASP A 22 -7.22 8.16 10.20
N GLU A 23 -6.12 8.38 10.92
CA GLU A 23 -4.76 8.08 10.43
C GLU A 23 -4.57 6.57 10.12
N PHE A 24 -5.20 5.69 10.92
CA PHE A 24 -5.20 4.25 10.67
C PHE A 24 -5.96 3.89 9.39
N PHE A 25 -7.15 4.44 9.16
CA PHE A 25 -7.92 4.19 7.95
C PHE A 25 -7.23 4.74 6.70
N GLU A 26 -6.58 5.90 6.79
CA GLU A 26 -5.74 6.42 5.70
C GLU A 26 -4.60 5.44 5.35
N GLN A 27 -3.94 4.86 6.34
CA GLN A 27 -2.91 3.85 6.10
C GLN A 27 -3.48 2.57 5.46
N VAL A 28 -4.66 2.12 5.89
CA VAL A 28 -5.34 0.94 5.33
C VAL A 28 -5.69 1.17 3.86
N GLU A 29 -6.28 2.32 3.52
CA GLU A 29 -6.60 2.69 2.14
C GLU A 29 -5.34 2.82 1.28
N GLU A 30 -4.26 3.39 1.82
CA GLU A 30 -2.99 3.47 1.09
C GLU A 30 -2.40 2.08 0.81
N ILE A 31 -2.44 1.17 1.79
CA ILE A 31 -1.97 -0.21 1.61
C ILE A 31 -2.83 -0.94 0.58
N ARG A 32 -4.15 -0.78 0.65
CA ARG A 32 -5.09 -1.37 -0.31
C ARG A 32 -4.78 -0.89 -1.73
N GLY A 33 -4.61 0.41 -1.93
CA GLY A 33 -4.23 0.98 -3.23
C GLY A 33 -2.88 0.46 -3.72
N CYS A 34 -1.90 0.27 -2.84
CA CYS A 34 -0.63 -0.35 -3.21
C CYS A 34 -0.77 -1.81 -3.64
N ILE A 35 -1.67 -2.59 -3.01
CA ILE A 35 -1.95 -3.99 -3.38
C ILE A 35 -2.65 -4.05 -4.73
N GLU A 36 -3.63 -3.18 -4.97
CA GLU A 36 -4.34 -3.08 -6.25
C GLU A 36 -3.36 -2.76 -7.38
N LYS A 37 -2.50 -1.74 -7.19
CA LYS A 37 -1.42 -1.41 -8.14
C LYS A 37 -0.47 -2.59 -8.39
N LEU A 38 -0.04 -3.28 -7.33
CA LEU A 38 0.86 -4.42 -7.45
C LEU A 38 0.23 -5.54 -8.31
N SER A 39 -1.07 -5.77 -8.15
CA SER A 39 -1.81 -6.74 -8.96
C SER A 39 -1.85 -6.35 -10.44
N GLU A 40 -2.09 -5.06 -10.73
CA GLU A 40 -2.06 -4.55 -12.11
C GLU A 40 -0.67 -4.66 -12.73
N ASP A 41 0.38 -4.23 -12.03
CA ASP A 41 1.76 -4.27 -12.53
C ASP A 41 2.17 -5.72 -12.84
N VAL A 42 1.80 -6.69 -11.99
CA VAL A 42 2.07 -8.12 -12.21
C VAL A 42 1.36 -8.64 -13.46
N GLU A 43 0.13 -8.22 -13.71
CA GLU A 43 -0.60 -8.65 -14.91
C GLU A 43 0.01 -8.04 -16.19
N GLN A 44 0.45 -6.79 -16.13
CA GLN A 44 1.19 -6.16 -17.23
C GLN A 44 2.51 -6.87 -17.53
N VAL A 45 3.27 -7.26 -16.50
CA VAL A 45 4.51 -8.04 -16.65
C VAL A 45 4.24 -9.36 -17.38
N LYS A 46 3.18 -10.10 -17.02
CA LYS A 46 2.83 -11.35 -17.71
C LYS A 46 2.53 -11.11 -19.19
N LYS A 47 1.80 -10.03 -19.52
CA LYS A 47 1.45 -9.68 -20.90
C LYS A 47 2.68 -9.31 -21.72
N GLN A 48 3.58 -8.49 -21.17
CA GLN A 48 4.83 -8.14 -21.85
C GLN A 48 5.77 -9.35 -22.00
N HIS A 49 5.89 -10.19 -20.97
CA HIS A 49 6.63 -11.46 -21.10
C HIS A 49 6.06 -12.34 -22.20
N SER A 50 4.74 -12.47 -22.30
CA SER A 50 4.10 -13.24 -23.37
C SER A 50 4.40 -12.64 -24.74
N ALA A 51 4.34 -11.31 -24.89
CA ALA A 51 4.64 -10.62 -26.15
C ALA A 51 6.11 -10.78 -26.58
N ILE A 52 7.06 -10.67 -25.65
CA ILE A 52 8.49 -10.86 -25.91
C ILE A 52 8.77 -12.29 -26.38
N LEU A 53 8.17 -13.29 -25.74
CA LEU A 53 8.37 -14.70 -26.09
C LEU A 53 7.70 -15.08 -27.43
N ALA A 54 6.62 -14.40 -27.80
CA ALA A 54 5.92 -14.62 -29.06
C ALA A 54 6.56 -13.89 -30.25
N ALA A 55 7.39 -12.87 -30.01
CA ALA A 55 8.02 -12.09 -31.06
C ALA A 55 9.36 -12.70 -31.51
N PRO A 56 9.56 -12.94 -32.82
CA PRO A 56 10.84 -13.44 -33.34
C PRO A 56 12.00 -12.42 -33.20
N ASN A 57 11.69 -11.13 -33.07
CA ASN A 57 12.62 -10.08 -32.66
C ASN A 57 11.90 -9.16 -31.67
N PRO A 58 12.13 -9.30 -30.35
CA PRO A 58 11.51 -8.45 -29.35
C PRO A 58 12.05 -7.02 -29.43
N ASP A 59 11.16 -6.05 -29.27
CA ASP A 59 11.49 -4.62 -29.29
C ASP A 59 12.20 -4.21 -27.97
N GLU A 60 13.31 -3.51 -28.06
CA GLU A 60 14.13 -3.12 -26.89
C GLU A 60 13.32 -2.23 -25.94
N LYS A 61 12.36 -1.45 -26.47
CA LYS A 61 11.43 -0.67 -25.67
C LYS A 61 10.55 -1.54 -24.78
N THR A 62 10.06 -2.68 -25.28
CA THR A 62 9.19 -3.59 -24.51
C THR A 62 9.98 -4.23 -23.36
N LYS A 63 11.26 -4.49 -23.59
CA LYS A 63 12.17 -5.01 -22.57
C LYS A 63 12.47 -3.96 -21.49
N GLN A 64 12.68 -2.70 -21.87
CA GLN A 64 12.85 -1.62 -20.90
C GLN A 64 11.60 -1.44 -20.03
N GLU A 65 10.41 -1.42 -20.64
CA GLU A 65 9.14 -1.28 -19.90
C GLU A 65 8.95 -2.44 -18.88
N LEU A 66 9.38 -3.65 -19.24
CA LEU A 66 9.35 -4.81 -18.35
C LEU A 66 10.31 -4.68 -17.15
N GLU A 67 11.52 -4.16 -17.39
CA GLU A 67 12.50 -3.89 -16.33
C GLU A 67 11.97 -2.83 -15.35
N ASP A 68 11.38 -1.76 -15.89
CA ASP A 68 10.77 -0.68 -15.12
C ASP A 68 9.60 -1.19 -14.27
N LEU A 69 8.69 -1.98 -14.85
CA LEU A 69 7.58 -2.61 -14.11
C LEU A 69 8.09 -3.53 -13.01
N THR A 70 9.14 -4.31 -13.26
CA THR A 70 9.73 -5.19 -12.24
C THR A 70 10.35 -4.39 -11.09
N ALA A 71 10.96 -3.24 -11.38
CA ALA A 71 11.50 -2.35 -10.37
C ALA A 71 10.37 -1.71 -9.52
N ASP A 72 9.30 -1.27 -10.16
CA ASP A 72 8.13 -0.68 -9.50
C ASP A 72 7.37 -1.67 -8.62
N ILE A 73 7.22 -2.92 -9.08
CA ILE A 73 6.67 -4.03 -8.27
C ILE A 73 7.50 -4.22 -7.00
N LYS A 74 8.85 -4.31 -7.13
CA LYS A 74 9.74 -4.47 -5.97
C LYS A 74 9.62 -3.32 -5.00
N LYS A 75 9.55 -2.08 -5.50
CA LYS A 75 9.45 -0.88 -4.66
C LYS A 75 8.12 -0.84 -3.91
N THR A 76 7.01 -1.10 -4.61
CA THR A 76 5.65 -1.10 -4.04
C THR A 76 5.49 -2.23 -3.02
N ALA A 77 5.98 -3.43 -3.33
CA ALA A 77 5.96 -4.56 -2.40
C ALA A 77 6.75 -4.28 -1.10
N ASN A 78 7.93 -3.65 -1.21
CA ASN A 78 8.69 -3.26 -0.02
C ASN A 78 7.97 -2.17 0.80
N LYS A 79 7.30 -1.22 0.14
CA LYS A 79 6.51 -0.19 0.82
C LYS A 79 5.35 -0.81 1.61
N VAL A 80 4.58 -1.71 1.00
CA VAL A 80 3.51 -2.46 1.67
C VAL A 80 4.07 -3.24 2.86
N ARG A 81 5.15 -3.99 2.66
CA ARG A 81 5.79 -4.78 3.73
C ARG A 81 6.22 -3.90 4.91
N SER A 82 6.80 -2.73 4.65
CA SER A 82 7.25 -1.82 5.71
C SER A 82 6.09 -1.15 6.46
N LYS A 83 4.96 -0.89 5.79
CA LYS A 83 3.75 -0.33 6.43
C LYS A 83 2.96 -1.35 7.24
N LEU A 84 3.15 -2.65 6.98
CA LEU A 84 2.53 -3.76 7.71
C LEU A 84 3.38 -4.29 8.88
N LYS A 85 4.60 -3.77 9.07
CA LYS A 85 5.51 -4.14 10.17
C LYS A 85 5.30 -3.25 11.37
#